data_AF-A0A2N1Y1G0-F1
#
_entry.id   AF-A0A2N1Y1G0-F1
#
_cell.length_a   1.000
_cell.length_b   1.000
_cell.length_c   1.000
_cell.angle_alpha   90.00
_cell.angle_beta   90.00
_cell.angle_gamma   90.00
#
_symmetry.space_group_name_H-M   'P 1'
#
loop_
_entity.id
_entity.type
_entity.pdbx_description
1 polymer ?
#
loop_
_entity_poly.entity_id
_entity_poly.type
_entity_poly.pdbx_seq_one_letter_code
_entity_poly.pdbx_strand_id
1 'polypeptide(L)'
;MPEPQLSVRSARARELAHSLAKRERRTIAEVVERALEEYSAHQTGRAPAAEFYRELNRQFATDVDLEQLIQASREPHAGAVL
;
A
#
# COMPACT_ATOMS: atom_id res chain seq x y z
N MET A 1 -27.36 -2.85 -22.36
CA MET A 1 -26.61 -1.62 -22.04
C MET A 1 -25.16 -1.87 -22.41
N PRO A 2 -24.47 -0.97 -23.14
CA PRO A 2 -23.04 -1.14 -23.38
C PRO A 2 -22.30 -1.09 -22.04
N GLU A 3 -21.33 -1.97 -21.84
CA GLU A 3 -20.46 -1.90 -20.66
C GLU A 3 -19.73 -0.54 -20.62
N PRO A 4 -19.60 0.08 -19.44
CA PRO A 4 -18.88 1.33 -19.29
C PRO A 4 -17.41 1.14 -19.70
N GLN A 5 -16.99 1.82 -20.76
CA GLN A 5 -15.60 1.78 -21.21
C GLN A 5 -14.72 2.64 -20.31
N LEU A 6 -13.61 2.07 -19.84
CA LEU A 6 -12.62 2.79 -19.05
C LEU A 6 -11.92 3.88 -19.89
N SER A 7 -11.99 5.13 -19.43
CA SER A 7 -11.31 6.27 -20.07
C SER A 7 -10.17 6.80 -19.21
N VAL A 8 -8.94 6.59 -19.67
CA VAL A 8 -7.75 7.17 -19.05
C VAL A 8 -7.43 8.49 -19.76
N ARG A 9 -7.57 9.63 -19.05
CA ARG A 9 -7.38 10.96 -19.64
C ARG A 9 -5.92 11.40 -19.72
N SER A 10 -5.12 11.10 -18.70
CA SER A 10 -3.71 11.46 -18.65
C SER A 10 -2.89 10.69 -19.71
N ALA A 11 -2.07 11.40 -20.48
CA ALA A 11 -1.19 10.80 -21.49
C ALA A 11 -0.24 9.78 -20.86
N ARG A 12 0.43 10.17 -19.76
CA ARG A 12 1.33 9.28 -19.01
C ARG A 12 0.64 8.04 -18.47
N ALA A 13 -0.59 8.18 -17.95
CA ALA A 13 -1.34 7.04 -17.45
C ALA A 13 -1.73 6.06 -18.57
N ARG A 14 -2.05 6.60 -19.77
CA ARG A 14 -2.34 5.79 -20.95
C ARG A 14 -1.12 5.01 -21.43
N GLU A 15 0.05 5.64 -21.47
CA GLU A 15 1.31 4.99 -21.81
C GLU A 15 1.66 3.85 -20.86
N LEU A 16 1.53 4.08 -19.54
CA LEU A 16 1.74 3.06 -18.52
C LEU A 16 0.78 1.88 -18.71
N ALA A 17 -0.52 2.15 -18.87
CA ALA A 17 -1.52 1.11 -19.06
C ALA A 17 -1.28 0.29 -20.32
N HIS A 18 -0.90 0.93 -21.44
CA HIS A 18 -0.53 0.22 -22.67
C HIS A 18 0.71 -0.65 -22.52
N SER A 19 1.76 -0.14 -21.86
CA SER A 19 2.99 -0.89 -21.62
C SER A 19 2.73 -2.16 -20.79
N LEU A 20 1.96 -2.02 -19.71
CA LEU A 20 1.57 -3.12 -18.84
C LEU A 20 0.68 -4.15 -19.55
N ALA A 21 -0.36 -3.69 -20.26
CA ALA A 21 -1.26 -4.55 -21.03
C ALA A 21 -0.50 -5.41 -22.06
N LYS A 22 0.47 -4.81 -22.77
CA LYS A 22 1.32 -5.53 -23.73
C LYS A 22 2.19 -6.59 -23.06
N ARG A 23 2.81 -6.25 -21.92
CA ARG A 23 3.69 -7.17 -21.18
C ARG A 23 2.92 -8.35 -20.59
N GLU A 24 1.72 -8.11 -20.10
CA GLU A 24 0.93 -9.08 -19.34
C GLU A 24 -0.10 -9.83 -20.20
N ARG A 25 -0.20 -9.48 -21.50
CA ARG A 25 -1.17 -10.03 -22.46
C ARG A 25 -2.62 -9.91 -21.96
N ARG A 26 -2.96 -8.73 -21.47
CA ARG A 26 -4.26 -8.38 -20.89
C ARG A 26 -4.86 -7.16 -21.56
N THR A 27 -6.14 -6.93 -21.35
CA THR A 27 -6.78 -5.68 -21.74
C THR A 27 -6.35 -4.55 -20.80
N ILE A 28 -6.46 -3.30 -21.28
CA ILE A 28 -6.17 -2.10 -20.46
C ILE A 28 -7.10 -2.02 -19.25
N ALA A 29 -8.37 -2.43 -19.42
CA ALA A 29 -9.35 -2.43 -18.34
C ALA A 29 -8.90 -3.36 -17.19
N GLU A 30 -8.60 -4.62 -17.51
CA GLU A 30 -8.13 -5.60 -16.51
C GLU A 30 -6.86 -5.15 -15.78
N VAL A 31 -5.92 -4.51 -16.50
CA VAL A 31 -4.69 -3.99 -15.88
C VAL A 31 -5.00 -2.88 -14.89
N VAL A 32 -5.85 -1.93 -15.28
CA VAL A 32 -6.18 -0.78 -14.42
C VAL A 32 -7.00 -1.22 -13.22
N GLU A 33 -7.99 -2.09 -13.39
CA GLU A 33 -8.78 -2.63 -12.30
C GLU A 33 -7.91 -3.35 -11.28
N ARG A 34 -7.04 -4.26 -11.72
CA ARG A 34 -6.09 -4.95 -10.83
C ARG A 34 -5.12 -4.01 -10.14
N ALA A 35 -4.60 -3.02 -10.86
CA ALA A 35 -3.69 -2.04 -10.27
C ALA A 35 -4.38 -1.21 -9.19
N LEU A 36 -5.66 -0.86 -9.38
CA LEU A 36 -6.46 -0.16 -8.37
C LEU A 36 -6.80 -1.05 -7.17
N GLU A 37 -7.10 -2.33 -7.40
CA GLU A 37 -7.30 -3.33 -6.35
C GLU A 37 -6.04 -3.50 -5.50
N GLU A 38 -4.87 -3.69 -6.14
CA GLU A 38 -3.58 -3.80 -5.45
C GLU A 38 -3.23 -2.51 -4.69
N TYR A 39 -3.42 -1.33 -5.32
CA TYR A 39 -3.19 -0.05 -4.65
C TYR A 39 -4.08 0.10 -3.41
N SER A 40 -5.36 -0.26 -3.52
CA SER A 40 -6.29 -0.27 -2.40
C SER A 40 -5.86 -1.25 -1.31
N ALA A 41 -5.46 -2.47 -1.66
CA ALA A 41 -4.99 -3.46 -0.70
C ALA A 41 -3.71 -3.02 0.02
N HIS A 42 -2.77 -2.39 -0.67
CA HIS A 42 -1.56 -1.83 -0.08
C HIS A 42 -1.84 -0.67 0.88
N GLN A 43 -2.83 0.18 0.55
CA GLN A 43 -3.21 1.33 1.38
C GLN A 43 -4.07 0.91 2.57
N THR A 44 -4.94 -0.08 2.40
CA THR A 44 -5.90 -0.56 3.41
C THR A 44 -5.31 -1.64 4.31
N GLY A 45 -4.24 -2.32 3.88
CA GLY A 45 -3.56 -3.38 4.62
C GLY A 45 -2.54 -2.90 5.67
N ARG A 46 -2.25 -1.60 5.76
CA ARG A 46 -1.43 -1.07 6.86
C ARG A 46 -2.30 -0.86 8.08
N ALA A 47 -2.33 -1.88 8.95
CA ALA A 47 -2.80 -1.68 10.32
C ALA A 47 -2.02 -0.53 10.97
N PRO A 48 -2.66 0.29 11.82
CA PRO A 48 -1.93 1.20 12.70
C PRO A 48 -0.78 0.47 13.39
N ALA A 49 0.37 1.12 13.55
CA ALA A 49 1.58 0.49 14.10
C ALA A 49 1.30 -0.27 15.41
N ALA A 50 0.48 0.32 16.29
CA ALA A 50 0.06 -0.28 17.54
C ALA A 50 -0.74 -1.59 17.37
N GLU A 51 -1.57 -1.71 16.34
CA GLU A 51 -2.30 -2.95 16.04
C GLU A 51 -1.37 -4.01 15.43
N PHE A 52 -0.46 -3.58 14.56
CA PHE A 52 0.55 -4.46 13.98
C PHE A 52 1.46 -5.08 15.05
N TYR A 53 2.02 -4.28 15.95
CA TYR A 53 2.90 -4.77 17.02
C TYR A 53 2.17 -5.67 18.02
N ARG A 54 0.89 -5.39 18.29
CA ARG A 54 0.04 -6.24 19.12
C ARG A 54 -0.20 -7.61 18.48
N GLU A 55 -0.48 -7.64 17.19
CA GLU A 55 -0.67 -8.90 16.46
C GLU A 55 0.65 -9.69 16.36
N LEU A 56 1.77 -9.01 16.14
CA LEU A 56 3.09 -9.63 16.10
C LEU A 56 3.44 -10.28 17.45
N ASN A 57 3.20 -9.58 18.56
CA ASN A 57 3.35 -10.15 19.90
C ASN A 57 2.47 -11.38 20.13
N ARG A 58 1.22 -11.34 19.65
CA ARG A 58 0.28 -12.47 19.75
C ARG A 58 0.75 -13.69 18.94
N GLN A 59 1.28 -13.48 17.73
CA GLN A 59 1.72 -14.56 16.85
C GLN A 59 3.02 -15.23 17.31
N PHE A 60 3.96 -14.44 17.83
CA PHE A 60 5.30 -14.92 18.21
C PHE A 60 5.47 -15.08 19.73
N ALA A 61 4.37 -15.01 20.49
CA ALA A 61 4.32 -15.20 21.94
C ALA A 61 5.45 -14.48 22.70
N THR A 62 5.70 -13.23 22.33
CA THR A 62 6.77 -12.44 22.93
C THR A 62 6.30 -11.88 24.26
N ASP A 63 7.07 -12.07 25.34
CA ASP A 63 6.78 -11.54 26.69
C ASP A 63 6.94 -10.00 26.81
N VAL A 64 7.07 -9.29 25.70
CA VAL A 64 7.41 -7.87 25.63
C VAL A 64 6.31 -7.11 24.90
N ASP A 65 5.75 -6.05 25.49
CA ASP A 65 4.87 -5.12 24.76
C ASP A 65 5.71 -4.20 23.87
N LEU A 66 5.71 -4.49 22.56
CA LEU A 66 6.54 -3.80 21.58
C LEU A 66 6.11 -2.34 21.37
N GLU A 67 4.81 -2.04 21.45
CA GLU A 67 4.34 -0.65 21.31
C GLU A 67 4.81 0.18 22.51
N GLN A 68 4.67 -0.34 23.73
CA GLN A 68 5.20 0.33 24.92
C GLN A 68 6.71 0.53 24.84
N LEU A 69 7.47 -0.48 24.42
CA LEU A 69 8.92 -0.39 24.30
C LEU A 69 9.35 0.69 23.29
N ILE A 70 8.68 0.74 22.13
CA ILE A 70 8.95 1.73 21.09
C ILE A 70 8.62 3.13 21.60
N GLN A 71 7.49 3.34 22.27
CA GLN A 71 7.14 4.64 22.83
C GLN A 71 8.12 5.08 23.93
N ALA A 72 8.53 4.16 24.80
CA ALA A 72 9.53 4.44 25.85
C ALA A 72 10.92 4.77 25.28
N SER A 73 11.26 4.19 24.14
CA SER A 73 12.58 4.36 23.48
C SER A 73 12.59 5.49 22.45
N ARG A 74 11.45 6.17 22.22
CA ARG A 74 11.39 7.32 21.30
C ARG A 74 12.10 8.52 21.92
N GLU A 75 13.31 8.77 21.48
CA GLU A 75 13.98 10.04 21.74
C GLU A 75 13.57 11.05 20.64
N PRO A 76 13.06 12.23 21.01
CA PRO A 76 12.84 13.28 20.03
C PRO A 76 14.19 13.68 19.46
N HIS A 77 14.43 13.33 18.20
CA HIS A 77 15.57 13.86 17.46
C HIS A 77 15.32 15.35 17.22
N ALA A 78 15.99 16.19 18.02
CA ALA A 78 16.20 17.57 17.65
C ALA A 78 16.97 17.53 16.33
N GLY A 79 16.29 17.80 15.22
CA GLY A 79 16.92 17.85 13.90
C GLY A 79 18.18 18.72 13.92
N ALA A 80 19.06 18.55 12.93
CA ALA A 80 20.27 19.36 12.83
C ALA A 80 19.91 20.85 12.95
N VAL A 81 20.39 21.49 14.02
CA VAL A 81 20.32 22.94 14.19
C VAL A 81 21.27 23.52 13.14
N LEU A 82 20.71 24.05 12.06
CA LEU A 82 21.45 24.80 11.04
C LEU A 82 21.84 26.18 11.59
#